data_AF-A0A9E6XTN4-F1
#
_entry.id   AF-A0A9E6XTN4-F1
#
_cell.length_a   1.000
_cell.length_b   1.000
_cell.length_c   1.000
_cell.angle_alpha   90.00
_cell.angle_beta   90.00
_cell.angle_gamma   90.00
#
_symmetry.space_group_name_H-M   'P 1'
#
loop_
_entity.id
_entity.type
_entity.pdbx_description
1 polymer ?
#
loop_
_entity_poly.entity_id
_entity_poly.type
_entity_poly.pdbx_seq_one_letter_code
_entity_poly.pdbx_strand_id
1 'polypeptide(L)'
;MRARAILEAAERAAAAESAPPRGGQPAAAPPAADPPGTAPPPPKPQAPRQDWSRSVQSAPIPATAPGQLLAIVDQVMHAAEAARRRLDELSVTLDELTRRVDAAGRSAPPPPPAAPPPPAVTAPPADTPLRARPRPPAPSDHPSADAGEPPEALAATAKLIAVEMAVAGASRMDVDRRLRDQLGMRTTHEVLDEVFGAGSPPSARLS
;
A
#
# COMPACT_ATOMS: atom_id res chain seq x y z
N MET A 1 12.77 -27.11 36.26
CA MET A 1 11.84 -28.20 35.86
C MET A 1 10.91 -27.83 34.70
N ARG A 2 10.41 -26.58 34.55
CA ARG A 2 9.53 -26.18 33.43
C ARG A 2 10.16 -26.23 32.03
N ALA A 3 11.47 -26.00 31.89
CA ALA A 3 12.13 -25.99 30.58
C ALA A 3 12.10 -27.35 29.86
N ARG A 4 12.06 -28.47 30.61
CA ARG A 4 12.02 -29.82 30.01
C ARG A 4 10.64 -30.15 29.43
N ALA A 5 9.57 -29.63 30.03
CA ALA A 5 8.20 -29.84 29.55
C ALA A 5 7.91 -29.12 28.22
N ILE A 6 8.57 -27.99 27.95
CA ILE A 6 8.41 -27.24 26.70
C ILE A 6 9.08 -27.99 25.55
N LEU A 7 10.26 -28.58 25.78
CA LEU A 7 10.99 -29.34 24.77
C LEU A 7 10.21 -30.62 24.36
N GLU A 8 9.63 -31.32 25.33
CA GLU A 8 8.87 -32.56 25.09
C GLU A 8 7.53 -32.29 24.37
N ALA A 9 6.91 -31.13 24.58
CA ALA A 9 5.72 -30.70 23.84
C ALA A 9 6.03 -30.36 22.37
N ALA A 10 7.18 -29.74 22.11
CA ALA A 10 7.61 -29.41 20.75
C ALA A 10 7.94 -30.67 19.92
N GLU A 11 8.56 -31.67 20.55
CA GLU A 11 8.93 -32.93 19.87
C GLU A 11 7.70 -33.77 19.49
N ARG A 12 6.62 -33.75 20.30
CA ARG A 12 5.34 -34.38 19.92
C ARG A 12 4.64 -33.69 18.75
N ALA A 13 4.76 -32.37 18.62
CA ALA A 13 4.13 -31.64 17.52
C ALA A 13 4.80 -31.97 16.18
N ALA A 14 6.12 -32.09 16.16
CA ALA A 14 6.88 -32.43 14.94
C ALA A 14 6.58 -33.87 14.44
N ALA A 15 6.27 -34.81 15.35
CA ALA A 15 5.94 -36.18 14.97
C ALA A 15 4.55 -36.32 14.29
N ALA A 16 3.62 -35.40 14.54
CA ALA A 16 2.27 -35.44 13.97
C ALA A 16 2.24 -35.00 12.49
N GLU A 17 3.22 -34.21 12.05
CA GLU A 17 3.25 -33.61 10.71
C GLU A 17 3.90 -34.51 9.64
N SER A 18 4.56 -35.60 10.05
CA SER A 18 5.14 -36.60 9.13
C SER A 18 4.17 -37.70 8.68
N ALA A 19 2.87 -37.56 8.93
CA ALA A 19 1.89 -38.52 8.43
C ALA A 19 1.68 -38.32 6.91
N PRO A 20 1.93 -39.34 6.07
CA PRO A 20 1.77 -39.21 4.62
C PRO A 20 0.29 -38.98 4.26
N PRO A 21 -0.01 -38.15 3.23
CA PRO A 21 -1.38 -37.90 2.80
C PRO A 21 -2.00 -39.20 2.28
N ARG A 22 -3.09 -39.63 2.90
CA ARG A 22 -3.91 -40.75 2.41
C ARG A 22 -4.42 -40.41 1.01
N GLY A 23 -4.11 -41.30 0.07
CA GLY A 23 -4.41 -41.16 -1.35
C GLY A 23 -5.87 -40.79 -1.62
N GLY A 24 -6.04 -39.75 -2.44
CA GLY A 24 -7.33 -39.27 -2.92
C GLY A 24 -8.03 -40.32 -3.76
N GLN A 25 -9.21 -40.70 -3.30
CA GLN A 25 -10.20 -41.48 -4.01
C GLN A 25 -10.77 -40.62 -5.16
N PRO A 26 -10.83 -41.12 -6.41
CA PRO A 26 -11.39 -40.35 -7.52
C PRO A 26 -12.89 -40.15 -7.32
N ALA A 27 -13.29 -38.89 -7.13
CA ALA A 27 -14.69 -38.49 -7.00
C ALA A 27 -15.44 -38.71 -8.32
N ALA A 28 -16.57 -39.41 -8.22
CA ALA A 28 -17.51 -39.63 -9.32
C ALA A 28 -18.06 -38.29 -9.86
N ALA A 29 -18.23 -38.23 -11.18
CA ALA A 29 -18.75 -37.08 -11.90
C ALA A 29 -20.19 -36.72 -11.43
N PRO A 30 -20.48 -35.44 -11.12
CA PRO A 30 -21.83 -35.02 -10.79
C PRO A 30 -22.71 -34.96 -12.06
N PRO A 31 -24.02 -35.28 -11.94
CA PRO A 31 -24.97 -35.15 -13.04
C PRO A 31 -25.21 -33.67 -13.41
N ALA A 32 -25.55 -33.45 -14.68
CA ALA A 32 -25.76 -32.14 -15.29
C ALA A 32 -26.81 -31.31 -14.52
N ALA A 33 -26.38 -30.16 -14.01
CA ALA A 33 -27.24 -29.17 -13.38
C ALA A 33 -27.88 -28.25 -14.42
N ASP A 34 -29.17 -27.96 -14.20
CA ASP A 34 -29.97 -26.96 -14.90
C ASP A 34 -29.31 -25.57 -14.96
N PRO A 35 -29.64 -24.74 -15.97
CA PRO A 35 -29.07 -23.41 -16.12
C PRO A 35 -29.43 -22.52 -14.91
N PRO A 36 -28.45 -21.84 -14.30
CA PRO A 36 -28.68 -21.00 -13.12
C PRO A 36 -29.53 -19.79 -13.51
N GLY A 37 -30.73 -19.75 -12.94
CA GLY A 37 -31.52 -18.52 -12.85
C GLY A 37 -30.69 -17.43 -12.18
N THR A 38 -30.82 -16.22 -12.71
CA THR A 38 -30.10 -15.00 -12.34
C THR A 38 -30.17 -14.76 -10.83
N ALA A 39 -29.15 -15.21 -10.11
CA ALA A 39 -29.02 -14.94 -8.69
C ALA A 39 -28.83 -13.43 -8.49
N PRO A 40 -29.57 -12.80 -7.55
CA PRO A 40 -29.35 -11.40 -7.22
C PRO A 40 -27.89 -11.20 -6.76
N PRO A 41 -27.26 -10.07 -7.11
CA PRO A 41 -25.87 -9.81 -6.75
C PRO A 41 -25.70 -9.89 -5.22
N PRO A 42 -24.60 -10.49 -4.72
CA PRO A 42 -24.34 -10.53 -3.30
C PRO A 42 -24.28 -9.10 -2.73
N PRO A 43 -24.78 -8.87 -1.51
CA PRO A 43 -24.66 -7.57 -0.86
C PRO A 43 -23.17 -7.23 -0.77
N LYS A 44 -22.80 -6.04 -1.26
CA LYS A 44 -21.42 -5.54 -1.16
C LYS A 44 -20.99 -5.61 0.31
N PRO A 45 -19.81 -6.17 0.63
CA PRO A 45 -19.31 -6.17 2.00
C PRO A 45 -19.23 -4.72 2.45
N GLN A 46 -20.10 -4.36 3.40
CA GLN A 46 -20.01 -3.10 4.09
C GLN A 46 -18.70 -3.16 4.86
N ALA A 47 -17.69 -2.45 4.39
CA ALA A 47 -16.49 -2.20 5.16
C ALA A 47 -16.96 -1.67 6.53
N PRO A 48 -16.49 -2.24 7.66
CA PRO A 48 -16.84 -1.74 8.97
C PRO A 48 -16.37 -0.28 9.01
N ARG A 49 -17.32 0.64 8.85
CA ARG A 49 -17.09 2.06 9.07
C ARG A 49 -16.77 2.15 10.56
N GLN A 50 -15.47 2.21 10.81
CA GLN A 50 -14.89 2.46 12.11
C GLN A 50 -15.41 3.83 12.58
N ASP A 51 -16.53 3.80 13.29
CA ASP A 51 -17.17 4.92 13.98
C ASP A 51 -16.36 5.30 15.25
N TRP A 52 -15.02 5.34 15.12
CA TRP A 52 -14.09 5.61 16.23
C TRP A 52 -14.20 7.06 16.71
N SER A 53 -14.73 7.94 15.85
CA SER A 53 -14.90 9.37 16.16
C SER A 53 -16.05 9.67 17.11
N ARG A 54 -17.00 8.74 17.33
CA ARG A 54 -18.21 9.02 18.14
C ARG A 54 -18.13 8.56 19.60
N SER A 55 -17.11 7.78 19.96
CA SER A 55 -16.98 7.18 21.30
C SER A 55 -16.03 7.93 22.25
N VAL A 56 -15.56 9.13 21.91
CA VAL A 56 -14.82 9.99 22.85
C VAL A 56 -15.74 11.02 23.54
N GLN A 57 -17.04 10.78 23.51
CA GLN A 57 -17.99 11.51 24.34
C GLN A 57 -17.56 11.30 25.79
N SER A 58 -17.08 12.38 26.42
CA SER A 58 -16.42 12.39 27.71
C SER A 58 -17.34 11.86 28.81
N ALA A 59 -17.34 10.54 28.99
CA ALA A 59 -17.90 9.94 30.18
C ALA A 59 -17.08 10.46 31.37
N PRO A 60 -17.72 10.83 32.49
CA PRO A 60 -17.02 11.22 33.70
C PRO A 60 -16.08 10.08 34.08
N ILE A 61 -14.77 10.36 34.08
CA ILE A 61 -13.74 9.38 34.39
C ILE A 61 -13.99 8.98 35.85
N PRO A 62 -14.41 7.73 36.14
CA PRO A 62 -14.54 7.29 37.51
C PRO A 62 -13.15 7.42 38.15
N ALA A 63 -13.08 7.87 39.41
CA ALA A 63 -11.81 8.03 40.11
C ALA A 63 -11.00 6.72 40.03
N THR A 64 -10.04 6.68 39.12
CA THR A 64 -9.26 5.48 38.81
C THR A 64 -8.44 5.15 40.04
N ALA A 65 -8.64 3.96 40.60
CA ALA A 65 -7.85 3.53 41.75
C ALA A 65 -6.34 3.58 41.37
N PRO A 66 -5.44 4.07 42.24
CA PRO A 66 -4.03 4.25 41.89
C PRO A 66 -3.35 2.96 41.41
N GLY A 67 -3.80 1.79 41.87
CA GLY A 67 -3.32 0.49 41.37
C GLY A 67 -3.69 0.18 39.91
N GLN A 68 -4.82 0.70 39.41
CA GLN A 68 -5.23 0.52 38.02
C GLN A 68 -4.40 1.38 37.07
N LEU A 69 -3.96 2.57 37.48
CA LEU A 69 -3.05 3.41 36.68
C LEU A 69 -1.69 2.71 36.47
N LEU A 70 -1.13 2.10 37.52
CA LEU A 70 0.12 1.34 37.40
C LEU A 70 -0.04 0.14 36.45
N ALA A 71 -1.13 -0.60 36.55
CA ALA A 71 -1.41 -1.72 35.64
C ALA A 71 -1.52 -1.29 34.17
N ILE A 72 -2.15 -0.13 33.90
CA ILE A 72 -2.23 0.43 32.55
C ILE A 72 -0.85 0.82 32.03
N VAL A 73 -0.02 1.48 32.86
CA VAL A 73 1.35 1.85 32.48
C VAL A 73 2.18 0.60 32.15
N ASP A 74 2.12 -0.44 32.99
CA ASP A 74 2.82 -1.71 32.74
C ASP A 74 2.36 -2.35 31.43
N GLN A 75 1.06 -2.32 31.14
CA GLN A 75 0.50 -2.84 29.89
C GLN A 75 1.00 -2.05 28.67
N VAL A 76 1.04 -0.71 28.76
CA VAL A 76 1.56 0.14 27.68
C VAL A 76 3.05 -0.12 27.45
N MET A 77 3.84 -0.28 28.51
CA MET A 77 5.26 -0.62 28.41
C MET A 77 5.49 -1.98 27.74
N HIS A 78 4.70 -3.01 28.12
CA HIS A 78 4.76 -4.31 27.45
C HIS A 78 4.34 -4.25 25.98
N ALA A 79 3.31 -3.47 25.67
CA ALA A 79 2.86 -3.27 24.28
C ALA A 79 3.93 -2.55 23.44
N ALA A 80 4.58 -1.53 24.00
CA ALA A 80 5.66 -0.80 23.32
C ALA A 80 6.87 -1.70 23.05
N GLU A 81 7.26 -2.53 24.01
CA GLU A 81 8.35 -3.49 23.85
C GLU A 81 8.02 -4.55 22.79
N ALA A 82 6.78 -5.05 22.76
CA ALA A 82 6.32 -5.98 21.74
C ALA A 82 6.31 -5.35 20.34
N ALA A 83 5.88 -4.09 20.22
CA ALA A 83 5.91 -3.33 18.97
C ALA A 83 7.34 -3.13 18.48
N ARG A 84 8.28 -2.79 19.38
CA ARG A 84 9.70 -2.65 19.05
C ARG A 84 10.30 -3.93 18.49
N ARG A 85 10.08 -5.07 19.14
CA ARG A 85 10.54 -6.38 18.64
C ARG A 85 10.01 -6.71 17.25
N ARG A 86 8.74 -6.37 17.00
CA ARG A 86 8.13 -6.57 15.68
C ARG A 86 8.77 -5.70 14.61
N LEU A 87 9.13 -4.46 14.92
CA LEU A 87 9.86 -3.59 14.00
C LEU A 87 11.28 -4.12 13.72
N ASP A 88 11.97 -4.61 14.74
CA ASP A 88 13.29 -5.24 14.57
C ASP A 88 13.21 -6.48 13.66
N GLU A 89 12.20 -7.32 13.83
CA GLU A 89 11.93 -8.49 12.98
C GLU A 89 11.64 -8.10 11.52
N LEU A 90 10.82 -7.06 11.30
CA LEU A 90 10.53 -6.55 9.97
C LEU A 90 11.78 -5.97 9.31
N SER A 91 12.64 -5.27 10.05
CA SER A 91 13.92 -4.75 9.55
C SER A 91 14.82 -5.87 9.05
N VAL A 92 15.00 -6.93 9.85
CA VAL A 92 15.79 -8.11 9.45
C VAL A 92 15.20 -8.78 8.19
N THR A 93 13.87 -8.85 8.09
CA THR A 93 13.19 -9.42 6.92
C THR A 93 13.44 -8.59 5.66
N LEU A 94 13.42 -7.26 5.76
CA LEU A 94 13.71 -6.35 4.65
C LEU A 94 15.17 -6.44 4.20
N ASP A 95 16.12 -6.55 5.13
CA ASP A 95 17.53 -6.73 4.81
C ASP A 95 17.79 -8.04 4.06
N GLU A 96 17.12 -9.12 4.47
CA GLU A 96 17.20 -10.42 3.79
C GLU A 96 16.58 -10.38 2.39
N LEU A 97 15.42 -9.72 2.23
CA LEU A 97 14.83 -9.51 0.91
C LEU A 97 15.73 -8.69 -0.01
N THR A 98 16.33 -7.61 0.52
CA THR A 98 17.27 -6.76 -0.23
C THR A 98 18.48 -7.58 -0.68
N ARG A 99 19.07 -8.38 0.22
CA ARG A 99 20.17 -9.29 -0.11
C ARG A 99 19.80 -10.30 -1.20
N ARG A 100 18.57 -10.84 -1.17
CA ARG A 100 18.08 -11.76 -2.21
C ARG A 100 17.92 -11.08 -3.57
N VAL A 101 17.43 -9.84 -3.60
CA VAL A 101 17.33 -9.05 -4.84
C VAL A 101 18.72 -8.78 -5.41
N ASP A 102 19.69 -8.41 -4.59
CA ASP A 102 21.08 -8.19 -5.03
C ASP A 102 21.78 -9.46 -5.53
N ALA A 103 21.45 -10.61 -4.94
CA ALA A 103 21.94 -11.90 -5.40
C ALA A 103 21.30 -12.29 -6.74
N ALA A 104 19.99 -12.08 -6.90
CA ALA A 104 19.28 -12.34 -8.14
C ALA A 104 19.75 -11.43 -9.28
N GLY A 105 19.98 -10.14 -9.01
CA GLY A 105 20.49 -9.17 -9.99
C GLY A 105 21.90 -9.52 -10.47
N ARG A 106 22.77 -10.05 -9.60
CA ARG A 106 24.11 -10.53 -9.97
C ARG A 106 24.11 -11.87 -10.70
N SER A 107 23.04 -12.64 -10.59
CA SER A 107 22.88 -13.94 -11.25
C SER A 107 22.23 -13.83 -12.63
N ALA A 108 21.82 -12.62 -13.06
CA ALA A 108 21.41 -12.40 -14.43
C ALA A 108 22.60 -12.74 -15.35
N PRO A 109 22.48 -13.75 -16.24
CA PRO A 109 23.53 -14.05 -17.18
C PRO A 109 23.84 -12.79 -18.00
N PRO A 110 25.11 -12.50 -18.30
CA PRO A 110 25.45 -11.35 -19.12
C PRO A 110 24.59 -11.42 -20.39
N PRO A 111 24.02 -10.28 -20.85
CA PRO A 111 23.25 -10.27 -22.07
C PRO A 111 24.10 -10.92 -23.16
N PRO A 112 23.54 -11.86 -23.95
CA PRO A 112 24.29 -12.46 -25.03
C PRO A 112 24.88 -11.33 -25.88
N PRO A 113 26.13 -11.48 -26.38
CA PRO A 113 26.78 -10.44 -27.18
C PRO A 113 25.80 -10.01 -28.26
N ALA A 114 25.52 -8.70 -28.31
CA ALA A 114 24.58 -8.15 -29.25
C ALA A 114 24.95 -8.66 -30.65
N ALA A 115 24.03 -9.39 -31.27
CA ALA A 115 24.19 -9.78 -32.67
C ALA A 115 24.48 -8.49 -33.46
N PRO A 116 25.43 -8.52 -34.41
CA PRO A 116 25.74 -7.34 -35.21
C PRO A 116 24.44 -6.76 -35.77
N PRO A 117 24.24 -5.43 -35.70
CA PRO A 117 23.03 -4.82 -36.19
C PRO A 117 22.83 -5.27 -37.65
N PRO A 118 21.63 -5.76 -38.03
CA PRO A 118 21.38 -6.09 -39.41
C PRO A 118 21.67 -4.84 -40.26
N PRO A 119 22.21 -5.01 -41.49
CA PRO A 119 22.49 -3.89 -42.37
C PRO A 119 21.24 -3.02 -42.47
N ALA A 120 21.42 -1.71 -42.30
CA ALA A 120 20.35 -0.73 -42.39
C ALA A 120 19.73 -0.83 -43.79
N VAL A 121 18.60 -1.55 -43.89
CA VAL A 121 17.77 -1.50 -45.08
C VAL A 121 17.11 -0.14 -45.04
N THR A 122 17.55 0.74 -45.94
CA THR A 122 16.94 2.04 -46.20
C THR A 122 15.48 1.81 -46.61
N ALA A 123 14.58 1.84 -45.63
CA ALA A 123 13.15 1.73 -45.90
C ALA A 123 12.72 2.96 -46.73
N PRO A 124 12.01 2.78 -47.84
CA PRO A 124 11.42 3.90 -48.57
C PRO A 124 10.42 4.65 -47.65
N PRO A 125 10.26 5.97 -47.85
CA PRO A 125 9.35 6.77 -47.04
C PRO A 125 7.92 6.22 -47.18
N ALA A 126 7.37 5.71 -46.07
CA ALA A 126 5.99 5.29 -46.03
C ALA A 126 5.13 6.54 -45.83
N ASP A 127 4.44 6.96 -46.90
CA ASP A 127 3.34 7.92 -46.84
C ASP A 127 2.37 7.49 -45.74
N THR A 128 2.39 8.23 -44.63
CA THR A 128 1.56 7.96 -43.48
C THR A 128 0.18 8.58 -43.77
N PRO A 129 -0.90 7.79 -43.96
CA PRO A 129 -2.22 8.38 -44.07
C PRO A 129 -2.53 9.12 -42.78
N LEU A 130 -2.97 10.37 -42.91
CA LEU A 130 -3.51 11.21 -41.82
C LEU A 130 -4.58 10.41 -41.06
N ARG A 131 -4.19 9.73 -39.99
CA ARG A 131 -5.13 9.03 -39.12
C ARG A 131 -5.83 10.10 -38.31
N ALA A 132 -7.09 10.37 -38.66
CA ALA A 132 -7.97 11.29 -37.93
C ALA A 132 -7.89 11.01 -36.44
N ARG A 133 -7.30 11.95 -35.70
CA ARG A 133 -7.10 11.88 -34.26
C ARG A 133 -8.50 11.89 -33.62
N PRO A 134 -8.92 10.84 -32.89
CA PRO A 134 -10.21 10.84 -32.22
C PRO A 134 -10.27 12.04 -31.29
N ARG A 135 -11.28 12.89 -31.52
CA ARG A 135 -11.57 14.08 -30.72
C ARG A 135 -11.75 13.64 -29.27
N PRO A 136 -10.96 14.15 -28.31
CA PRO A 136 -11.13 13.79 -26.91
C PRO A 136 -12.57 14.12 -26.49
N PRO A 137 -13.21 13.26 -25.68
CA PRO A 137 -14.55 13.53 -25.16
C PRO A 137 -14.53 14.88 -24.44
N ALA A 138 -15.56 15.69 -24.68
CA ALA A 138 -15.74 16.95 -24.00
C ALA A 138 -15.67 16.72 -22.48
N PRO A 139 -14.97 17.60 -21.72
CA PRO A 139 -14.92 17.48 -20.28
C PRO A 139 -16.35 17.50 -19.75
N SER A 140 -16.75 16.44 -19.04
CA SER A 140 -18.00 16.41 -18.30
C SER A 140 -18.01 17.62 -17.38
N ASP A 141 -19.06 18.45 -17.48
CA ASP A 141 -19.37 19.52 -16.53
C ASP A 141 -19.55 18.88 -15.15
N HIS A 142 -18.44 18.73 -14.43
CA HIS A 142 -18.49 18.39 -13.03
C HIS A 142 -19.20 19.55 -12.32
N PRO A 143 -20.22 19.26 -11.50
CA PRO A 143 -20.94 20.31 -10.79
C PRO A 143 -19.90 21.15 -10.05
N SER A 144 -19.97 22.46 -10.28
CA SER A 144 -19.23 23.47 -9.53
C SER A 144 -19.62 23.32 -8.06
N ALA A 145 -18.96 22.39 -7.37
CA ALA A 145 -18.97 22.29 -5.94
C ALA A 145 -18.37 23.60 -5.45
N ASP A 146 -19.21 24.28 -4.69
CA ASP A 146 -18.94 25.44 -3.86
C ASP A 146 -17.49 25.42 -3.35
N ALA A 147 -16.81 26.57 -3.41
CA ALA A 147 -15.42 26.75 -3.00
C ALA A 147 -15.29 26.71 -1.46
N GLY A 148 -15.89 25.69 -0.84
CA GLY A 148 -15.63 25.34 0.54
C GLY A 148 -14.19 24.84 0.64
N GLU A 149 -13.50 25.30 1.67
CA GLU A 149 -12.16 24.84 1.98
C GLU A 149 -12.07 23.30 1.92
N PRO A 150 -10.96 22.75 1.42
CA PRO A 150 -10.77 21.30 1.43
C PRO A 150 -10.97 20.82 2.87
N PRO A 151 -11.75 19.74 3.08
CA PRO A 151 -11.94 19.21 4.41
C PRO A 151 -10.56 18.96 5.04
N GLU A 152 -10.36 19.40 6.28
CA GLU A 152 -9.05 19.41 6.97
C GLU A 152 -8.29 18.08 6.87
N ALA A 153 -9.03 16.95 6.89
CA ALA A 153 -8.49 15.61 6.68
C ALA A 153 -7.83 15.39 5.30
N LEU A 154 -8.36 16.00 4.23
CA LEU A 154 -7.79 15.95 2.89
C LEU A 154 -6.49 16.76 2.81
N ALA A 155 -6.44 17.93 3.46
CA ALA A 155 -5.22 18.74 3.53
C ALA A 155 -4.09 18.01 4.27
N ALA A 156 -4.41 17.36 5.40
CA ALA A 156 -3.45 16.53 6.13
C ALA A 156 -2.92 15.35 5.29
N THR A 157 -3.80 14.69 4.54
CA THR A 157 -3.44 13.58 3.63
C THR A 157 -2.55 14.07 2.48
N ALA A 158 -2.89 15.20 1.87
CA ALA A 158 -2.12 15.81 0.79
C ALA A 158 -0.70 16.19 1.24
N LYS A 159 -0.58 16.74 2.46
CA LYS A 159 0.70 17.07 3.07
C LYS A 159 1.57 15.84 3.27
N LEU A 160 1.00 14.74 3.78
CA LEU A 160 1.75 13.49 3.96
C LEU A 160 2.31 12.97 2.63
N ILE A 161 1.48 12.93 1.58
CA ILE A 161 1.90 12.51 0.23
C ILE A 161 2.98 13.44 -0.32
N ALA A 162 2.84 14.75 -0.11
CA ALA A 162 3.81 15.73 -0.56
C ALA A 162 5.18 15.54 0.11
N VAL A 163 5.22 15.30 1.42
CA VAL A 163 6.46 15.00 2.16
C VAL A 163 7.09 13.71 1.68
N GLU A 164 6.30 12.63 1.52
CA GLU A 164 6.80 11.34 1.05
C GLU A 164 7.47 11.45 -0.34
N MET A 165 6.79 12.11 -1.28
CA MET A 165 7.35 12.34 -2.61
C MET A 165 8.59 13.24 -2.60
N ALA A 166 8.59 14.28 -1.78
CA ALA A 166 9.73 15.19 -1.67
C ALA A 166 10.97 14.48 -1.09
N VAL A 167 10.79 13.61 -0.09
CA VAL A 167 11.84 12.74 0.47
C VAL A 167 12.33 11.72 -0.57
N ALA A 168 11.45 11.24 -1.45
CA ALA A 168 11.82 10.41 -2.60
C ALA A 168 12.53 11.20 -3.72
N GLY A 169 12.80 12.50 -3.53
CA GLY A 169 13.52 13.36 -4.46
C GLY A 169 12.66 13.93 -5.59
N ALA A 170 11.32 13.83 -5.52
CA ALA A 170 10.43 14.46 -6.49
C ALA A 170 10.54 15.99 -6.43
N SER A 171 10.36 16.65 -7.57
CA SER A 171 10.34 18.12 -7.61
C SER A 171 9.00 18.69 -7.12
N ARG A 172 8.99 19.94 -6.66
CA ARG A 172 7.76 20.67 -6.27
C ARG A 172 6.67 20.61 -7.35
N MET A 173 7.04 20.73 -8.63
CA MET A 173 6.11 20.62 -9.77
C MET A 173 5.54 19.21 -9.94
N ASP A 174 6.33 18.16 -9.68
CA ASP A 174 5.84 16.78 -9.77
C ASP A 174 4.84 16.47 -8.65
N VAL A 175 5.09 16.98 -7.45
CA VAL A 175 4.16 16.89 -6.32
C VAL A 175 2.87 17.66 -6.62
N ASP A 176 2.96 18.91 -7.10
CA ASP A 176 1.79 19.71 -7.49
C ASP A 176 0.88 18.96 -8.47
N ARG A 177 1.48 18.44 -9.55
CA ARG A 177 0.78 17.66 -10.58
C ARG A 177 0.09 16.44 -9.97
N ARG A 178 0.79 15.70 -9.11
CA ARG A 178 0.24 14.51 -8.46
C ARG A 178 -0.96 14.84 -7.56
N LEU A 179 -0.87 15.90 -6.76
CA LEU A 179 -1.96 16.32 -5.86
C LEU A 179 -3.20 16.75 -6.66
N ARG A 180 -3.02 17.44 -7.80
CA ARG A 180 -4.11 17.79 -8.70
C ARG A 180 -4.75 16.56 -9.35
N ASP A 181 -3.92 15.69 -9.92
CA ASP A 181 -4.40 14.54 -10.69
C ASP A 181 -5.07 13.48 -9.81
N GLN A 182 -4.55 13.25 -8.58
CA GLN A 182 -5.03 12.17 -7.71
C GLN A 182 -6.04 12.60 -6.66
N LEU A 183 -5.83 13.76 -6.04
CA LEU A 183 -6.69 14.25 -4.96
C LEU A 183 -7.71 15.28 -5.45
N GLY A 184 -7.63 15.69 -6.73
CA GLY A 184 -8.51 16.71 -7.28
C GLY A 184 -8.32 18.08 -6.64
N MET A 185 -7.18 18.32 -5.97
CA MET A 185 -6.93 19.57 -5.25
C MET A 185 -6.69 20.69 -6.24
N ARG A 186 -7.60 21.68 -6.24
CA ARG A 186 -7.43 22.92 -7.03
C ARG A 186 -6.39 23.85 -6.42
N THR A 187 -6.23 23.79 -5.09
CA THR A 187 -5.39 24.69 -4.30
C THR A 187 -4.31 23.88 -3.58
N THR A 188 -3.13 23.79 -4.18
CA THR A 188 -2.00 22.99 -3.68
C THR A 188 -0.86 23.84 -3.11
N HIS A 189 -0.86 25.15 -3.39
CA HIS A 189 0.28 26.02 -3.11
C HIS A 189 0.62 26.11 -1.62
N GLU A 190 -0.38 26.18 -0.72
CA GLU A 190 -0.16 26.23 0.73
C GLU A 190 0.54 24.97 1.24
N VAL A 191 0.09 23.79 0.81
CA VAL A 191 0.71 22.50 1.15
C VAL A 191 2.14 22.44 0.63
N LEU A 192 2.37 22.90 -0.61
CA LEU A 192 3.69 22.89 -1.24
C LEU A 192 4.64 23.91 -0.60
N ASP A 193 4.15 25.07 -0.16
CA ASP A 193 4.93 26.07 0.57
C ASP A 193 5.34 25.58 1.95
N GLU A 194 4.50 24.78 2.60
CA GLU A 194 4.84 24.17 3.89
C GLU A 194 5.92 23.08 3.75
N VAL A 195 5.87 22.27 2.68
CA VAL A 195 6.82 21.17 2.47
C VAL A 195 8.15 21.64 1.86
N PHE A 196 8.11 22.51 0.85
CA PHE A 196 9.30 22.95 0.12
C PHE A 196 9.81 24.32 0.57
N GLY A 197 9.08 25.04 1.43
CA GLY A 197 9.34 26.43 1.78
C GLY A 197 8.59 27.42 0.87
N ALA A 198 8.18 28.54 1.46
CA ALA A 198 7.47 29.61 0.75
C ALA A 198 8.32 30.19 -0.38
N GLY A 199 7.74 30.27 -1.58
CA GLY A 199 8.41 30.84 -2.76
C GLY A 199 9.44 29.91 -3.43
N SER A 200 9.51 28.64 -3.02
CA SER A 200 10.40 27.68 -3.66
C SER A 200 10.07 27.49 -5.14
N PRO A 201 11.08 27.46 -6.04
CA PRO A 201 10.85 27.33 -7.46
C PRO A 201 10.20 25.98 -7.80
N PRO A 202 9.52 25.85 -8.97
CA PRO A 202 8.89 24.58 -9.37
C PRO A 202 9.86 23.40 -9.45
N SER A 203 11.14 23.66 -9.68
CA SER A 203 12.21 22.66 -9.75
C SER A 203 12.85 22.33 -8.39
N ALA A 204 12.42 22.96 -7.29
CA ALA A 204 12.95 22.71 -5.96
C ALA A 204 12.78 21.23 -5.56
N ARG A 205 13.79 20.70 -4.88
CA ARG A 205 13.84 19.35 -4.30
C ARG A 205 14.35 19.48 -2.87
N LEU A 206 13.89 18.60 -1.98
CA LEU A 206 14.51 18.46 -0.67
C LEU A 206 15.83 17.70 -0.88
N SER A 207 16.95 18.35 -0.56
CA SER A 207 18.32 17.83 -0.69
C SER A 207 18.96 17.69 0.67
#